data_AF-A0A9E5DL76-F1
#
_entry.id   AF-A0A9E5DL76-F1
#
_cell.length_a   1.000
_cell.length_b   1.000
_cell.length_c   1.000
_cell.angle_alpha   90.00
_cell.angle_beta   90.00
_cell.angle_gamma   90.00
#
_symmetry.space_group_name_H-M   'P 1'
#
loop_
_entity.id
_entity.type
_entity.pdbx_description
1 polymer ?
#
loop_
_entity_poly.entity_id
_entity_poly.type
_entity_poly.pdbx_seq_one_letter_code
_entity_poly.pdbx_strand_id
1 'polypeptide(L)'
;MKEVGGLRMWILHVIGEFGPSNGVEIMANVQKHYDLQFQWYEGTHVHPHHASSTQSKRLLPGSVYPMLKKMVSEGLITKQDDGKYDLTENGKIIVTNLFEHFRSNELDRGVLSVENSLEAMNWHASYMEELDKEEITSYKESIELLIERLKKIKESLK
;
A
#
# COMPACT_ATOMS: atom_id res chain seq x y z
N MET A 1 -14.13 -10.65 2.98
CA MET A 1 -12.70 -10.81 2.59
C MET A 1 -11.87 -10.37 3.77
N LYS A 2 -10.88 -11.17 4.22
CA LYS A 2 -10.03 -10.77 5.36
C LYS A 2 -9.15 -9.61 4.92
N GLU A 3 -9.18 -8.51 5.68
CA GLU A 3 -8.42 -7.29 5.45
C GLU A 3 -6.96 -7.59 5.08
N VAL A 4 -6.52 -7.00 3.98
CA VAL A 4 -5.19 -7.20 3.44
C VAL A 4 -4.35 -6.02 3.89
N GLY A 5 -3.70 -6.17 5.04
CA GLY A 5 -2.94 -5.09 5.67
C GLY A 5 -1.86 -4.46 4.79
N GLY A 6 -1.45 -3.23 5.08
CA GLY A 6 -0.60 -2.43 4.19
C GLY A 6 0.73 -3.12 3.85
N LEU A 7 1.37 -3.76 4.84
CA LEU A 7 2.62 -4.52 4.64
C LEU A 7 2.42 -5.75 3.75
N ARG A 8 1.29 -6.45 3.88
CA ARG A 8 0.97 -7.65 3.10
C ARG A 8 0.88 -7.31 1.61
N MET A 9 0.26 -6.17 1.29
CA MET A 9 0.14 -5.70 -0.09
C MET A 9 1.49 -5.33 -0.70
N TRP A 10 2.36 -4.63 0.05
CA TRP A 10 3.70 -4.32 -0.45
C TRP A 10 4.56 -5.55 -0.67
N ILE A 11 4.46 -6.57 0.18
CA ILE A 11 5.15 -7.85 -0.04
C ILE A 11 4.68 -8.49 -1.34
N LEU A 12 3.37 -8.54 -1.59
CA LEU A 12 2.81 -9.08 -2.84
C LEU A 12 3.29 -8.27 -4.06
N HIS A 13 3.28 -6.94 -3.96
CA HIS A 13 3.76 -6.04 -5.01
C HIS A 13 5.22 -6.33 -5.38
N VAL A 14 6.10 -6.36 -4.38
CA VAL A 14 7.53 -6.55 -4.57
C VAL A 14 7.85 -7.91 -5.16
N ILE A 15 7.20 -8.98 -4.69
CA ILE A 15 7.41 -10.32 -5.29
C ILE A 15 6.86 -10.34 -6.73
N GLY A 16 5.74 -9.67 -7.00
CA GLY A 16 5.20 -9.57 -8.36
C GLY A 16 6.06 -8.72 -9.31
N GLU A 17 6.74 -7.70 -8.80
CA GLU A 17 7.61 -6.79 -9.55
C GLU A 17 8.97 -7.42 -9.84
N PHE A 18 9.60 -8.01 -8.82
CA PHE A 18 10.99 -8.49 -8.88
C PHE A 18 11.12 -10.01 -9.04
N GLY A 19 10.00 -10.75 -8.96
CA GLY A 19 9.99 -12.21 -9.01
C GLY A 19 10.41 -12.86 -7.68
N PRO A 20 10.73 -14.17 -7.69
CA PRO A 20 11.09 -14.92 -6.48
C PRO A 20 12.21 -14.26 -5.68
N SER A 21 11.92 -13.89 -4.43
CA SER A 21 12.81 -13.06 -3.60
C SER A 21 12.91 -13.61 -2.18
N ASN A 22 14.10 -13.51 -1.56
CA ASN A 22 14.28 -13.89 -0.15
C ASN A 22 13.77 -12.80 0.80
N GLY A 23 13.65 -13.12 2.10
CA GLY A 23 13.09 -12.18 3.09
C GLY A 23 13.88 -10.87 3.24
N VAL A 24 15.19 -10.88 2.99
CA VAL A 24 16.04 -9.68 3.04
C VAL A 24 15.79 -8.78 1.82
N GLU A 25 15.72 -9.38 0.64
CA GLU A 25 15.40 -8.69 -0.62
C GLU A 25 14.01 -8.06 -0.56
N ILE A 26 13.02 -8.81 -0.07
CA ILE A 26 11.65 -8.32 0.11
C ILE A 26 11.64 -7.12 1.05
N MET A 27 12.26 -7.22 2.23
CA MET A 27 12.31 -6.12 3.19
C MET A 27 12.99 -4.87 2.61
N ALA A 28 14.09 -5.02 1.87
CA ALA A 28 14.79 -3.91 1.24
C ALA A 28 13.94 -3.21 0.17
N ASN A 29 13.26 -3.98 -0.69
CA ASN A 29 12.42 -3.44 -1.75
C ASN A 29 11.13 -2.80 -1.21
N VAL A 30 10.50 -3.40 -0.18
CA VAL A 30 9.34 -2.78 0.49
C VAL A 30 9.77 -1.46 1.15
N GLN A 31 10.94 -1.42 1.81
CA GLN A 31 11.47 -0.18 2.39
C GLN A 31 11.68 0.90 1.33
N LYS A 32 12.26 0.55 0.19
CA LYS A 32 12.48 1.48 -0.93
C LYS A 32 11.17 2.10 -1.41
N HIS A 33 10.08 1.33 -1.48
CA HIS A 33 8.76 1.85 -1.86
C HIS A 33 8.19 2.82 -0.81
N TYR A 34 8.36 2.55 0.49
CA TYR A 34 8.00 3.50 1.55
C TYR A 34 8.82 4.80 1.48
N ASP A 35 10.13 4.70 1.22
CA ASP A 35 11.02 5.85 1.12
C ASP A 35 10.70 6.71 -0.12
N LEU A 36 10.38 6.08 -1.25
CA LEU A 36 9.92 6.79 -2.44
C LEU A 36 8.61 7.50 -2.17
N GLN A 37 7.64 6.84 -1.53
CA GLN A 37 6.36 7.45 -1.16
C GLN A 37 6.58 8.72 -0.31
N PHE A 38 7.54 8.71 0.62
CA PHE A 38 7.93 9.88 1.40
C PHE A 38 8.51 11.02 0.54
N GLN A 39 9.35 10.72 -0.45
CA GLN A 39 9.95 11.72 -1.33
C GLN A 39 8.94 12.41 -2.27
N TRP A 40 7.88 11.71 -2.70
CA TRP A 40 6.80 12.31 -3.50
C TRP A 40 6.01 13.37 -2.71
N TYR A 41 5.93 13.26 -1.38
CA TYR A 41 5.29 14.26 -0.50
C TYR A 41 6.12 15.53 -0.31
N GLU A 42 7.46 15.46 -0.35
CA GLU A 42 8.30 16.66 -0.24
C GLU A 42 8.34 17.50 -1.52
N GLY A 43 8.05 16.90 -2.68
CA GLY A 43 8.30 17.53 -3.98
C GLY A 43 7.17 18.37 -4.58
N THR A 44 5.91 18.26 -4.15
CA THR A 44 4.81 18.79 -4.98
C THR A 44 3.66 19.58 -4.32
N HIS A 45 3.47 19.68 -2.99
CA HIS A 45 2.29 20.37 -2.45
C HIS A 45 2.61 21.42 -1.36
N VAL A 46 2.29 22.69 -1.65
CA VAL A 46 2.23 23.79 -0.68
C VAL A 46 0.91 23.67 0.09
N HIS A 47 0.90 22.84 1.14
CA HIS A 47 -0.15 22.91 2.17
C HIS A 47 0.52 23.07 3.54
N PRO A 48 0.03 23.98 4.40
CA PRO A 48 0.66 24.29 5.67
C PRO A 48 0.30 23.21 6.69
N HIS A 49 1.05 22.12 6.72
CA HIS A 49 1.04 21.20 7.84
C HIS A 49 2.31 21.39 8.66
N HIS A 50 2.13 21.46 9.98
CA HIS A 50 3.20 21.58 10.95
C HIS A 50 4.25 20.49 10.71
N ALA A 51 5.51 20.90 10.64
CA ALA A 51 6.68 20.03 10.54
C ALA A 51 6.70 19.04 11.71
N SER A 52 6.02 17.90 11.55
CA SER A 52 6.21 16.74 12.39
C SER A 52 7.33 15.93 11.75
N SER A 53 8.38 15.69 12.53
CA SER A 53 9.52 14.87 12.16
C SER A 53 9.08 13.42 11.98
N THR A 54 8.44 13.11 10.85
CA THR A 54 8.07 11.74 10.52
C THR A 54 9.26 11.11 9.81
N GLN A 55 10.21 10.62 10.62
CA GLN A 55 11.33 9.83 10.14
C GLN A 55 10.78 8.60 9.39
N SER A 56 11.34 8.27 8.22
CA SER A 56 10.98 7.05 7.47
C SER A 56 10.89 5.86 8.44
N LYS A 57 9.70 5.27 8.57
CA LYS A 57 9.46 4.12 9.44
C LYS A 57 10.27 2.96 8.87
N ARG A 58 11.44 2.70 9.46
CA ARG A 58 12.28 1.56 9.07
C ARG A 58 11.51 0.28 9.36
N LEU A 59 11.26 -0.50 8.33
CA LEU A 59 10.71 -1.83 8.45
C LEU A 59 11.63 -2.69 9.31
N LEU A 60 11.08 -3.21 10.39
CA LEU A 60 11.80 -4.11 11.27
C LEU A 60 11.64 -5.55 10.75
N PRO A 61 12.70 -6.38 10.82
CA PRO A 61 12.60 -7.81 10.55
C PRO A 61 11.44 -8.49 11.31
N GLY A 62 11.16 -8.00 12.52
CA GLY A 62 10.08 -8.47 13.38
C GLY A 62 8.65 -8.27 12.84
N SER A 63 8.47 -7.50 11.75
CA SER A 63 7.16 -7.33 11.10
C SER A 63 7.07 -8.09 9.77
N VAL A 64 8.17 -8.15 9.01
CA VAL A 64 8.20 -8.80 7.69
C VAL A 64 8.14 -10.32 7.80
N TYR A 65 8.98 -10.95 8.63
CA TYR A 65 9.04 -12.42 8.71
C TYR A 65 7.75 -13.06 9.26
N PRO A 66 7.11 -12.51 10.32
CA PRO A 66 5.80 -12.99 10.74
C PRO A 66 4.73 -12.83 9.66
N MET A 67 4.76 -11.72 8.91
CA MET A 67 3.81 -11.50 7.80
C MET A 67 4.04 -12.50 6.66
N LEU A 68 5.28 -12.76 6.26
CA LEU A 68 5.62 -13.79 5.26
C LEU A 68 5.09 -15.16 5.70
N LYS A 69 5.30 -15.54 6.97
CA LYS A 69 4.79 -16.80 7.52
C LYS A 69 3.25 -16.88 7.43
N LYS A 70 2.56 -15.78 7.77
CA LYS A 70 1.09 -15.68 7.67
C LYS A 70 0.63 -15.82 6.21
N MET A 71 1.28 -15.12 5.27
CA MET A 71 0.94 -15.17 3.85
C MET A 71 1.18 -16.53 3.22
N VAL A 72 2.21 -17.27 3.68
CA VAL A 72 2.41 -18.69 3.32
C VAL A 72 1.24 -19.53 3.82
N SER A 73 0.84 -19.39 5.09
CA SER A 73 -0.29 -20.15 5.64
C SER A 73 -1.62 -19.84 4.98
N GLU A 74 -1.78 -18.62 4.45
CA GLU A 74 -2.96 -18.18 3.72
C GLU A 74 -2.92 -18.56 2.23
N GLY A 75 -1.84 -19.19 1.76
CA GLY A 75 -1.70 -19.65 0.39
C GLY A 75 -1.59 -18.52 -0.64
N LEU A 76 -1.08 -17.35 -0.25
CA LEU A 76 -0.82 -16.23 -1.16
C LEU A 76 0.59 -16.24 -1.76
N ILE A 77 1.54 -16.73 -0.98
CA ILE A 77 2.93 -16.90 -1.39
C ILE A 77 3.37 -18.31 -1.01
N THR A 78 4.31 -18.85 -1.76
CA THR A 78 4.98 -20.11 -1.44
C THR A 78 6.43 -19.85 -1.09
N LYS A 79 6.98 -20.63 -0.15
CA LYS A 79 8.40 -20.60 0.17
C LYS A 79 9.08 -21.76 -0.55
N GLN A 80 10.06 -21.45 -1.39
CA GLN A 80 10.85 -22.40 -2.15
C GLN A 80 11.98 -23.00 -1.29
N ASP A 81 12.55 -24.11 -1.76
CA ASP A 81 13.62 -24.85 -1.07
C ASP A 81 14.90 -24.02 -0.90
N ASP A 82 15.13 -23.05 -1.80
CA ASP A 82 16.25 -22.10 -1.74
C ASP A 82 16.03 -20.94 -0.74
N GLY A 83 14.87 -20.91 -0.06
CA GLY A 83 14.51 -19.89 0.92
C GLY A 83 13.86 -18.64 0.34
N LYS A 84 13.62 -18.58 -0.97
CA LYS A 84 12.88 -17.49 -1.63
C LYS A 84 11.37 -17.68 -1.52
N TYR A 85 10.65 -16.58 -1.69
CA TYR A 85 9.20 -16.54 -1.73
C TYR A 85 8.73 -16.17 -3.14
N ASP A 86 7.69 -16.84 -3.61
CA ASP A 86 7.06 -16.58 -4.91
C ASP A 86 5.54 -16.51 -4.75
N LEU A 87 4.85 -15.85 -5.69
CA LEU A 87 3.39 -15.73 -5.68
C LEU A 87 2.73 -17.06 -6.04
N THR A 88 1.73 -17.45 -5.27
CA THR A 88 0.77 -18.49 -5.71
C THR A 88 -0.20 -17.91 -6.73
N GLU A 89 -1.05 -18.75 -7.32
CA GLU A 89 -2.11 -18.29 -8.21
C GLU A 89 -3.03 -17.25 -7.54
N ASN A 90 -3.40 -17.49 -6.27
CA ASN A 90 -4.18 -16.53 -5.48
C ASN A 90 -3.43 -15.22 -5.25
N GLY A 91 -2.11 -15.29 -5.00
CA GLY A 91 -1.26 -14.10 -4.87
C GLY A 91 -1.19 -13.30 -6.17
N LYS A 92 -1.05 -13.98 -7.31
CA LYS A 92 -1.02 -13.36 -8.64
C LYS A 92 -2.34 -12.67 -8.98
N ILE A 93 -3.48 -13.28 -8.68
CA ILE A 93 -4.80 -12.65 -8.89
C ILE A 93 -4.91 -11.35 -8.09
N ILE A 94 -4.48 -11.34 -6.82
CA ILE A 94 -4.49 -10.13 -5.99
C ILE A 94 -3.56 -9.06 -6.55
N VAL A 95 -2.34 -9.42 -6.97
CA VAL A 95 -1.38 -8.47 -7.54
C VAL A 95 -1.86 -7.93 -8.88
N THR A 96 -2.42 -8.77 -9.74
CA THR A 96 -2.92 -8.39 -11.06
C THR A 96 -4.08 -7.42 -10.91
N ASN A 97 -5.09 -7.78 -10.10
CA ASN A 97 -6.26 -6.93 -9.88
C ASN A 97 -5.89 -5.59 -9.23
N LEU A 98 -4.95 -5.56 -8.28
CA LEU A 98 -4.58 -4.34 -7.57
C LEU A 98 -3.55 -3.47 -8.33
N PHE A 99 -2.59 -4.08 -9.04
CA PHE A 99 -1.44 -3.37 -9.62
C PHE A 99 -1.42 -3.27 -11.15
N GLU A 100 -2.24 -4.01 -11.91
CA GLU A 100 -2.51 -3.61 -13.31
C GLU A 100 -3.17 -2.22 -13.36
N HIS A 101 -3.91 -1.83 -12.31
CA HIS A 101 -4.40 -0.47 -12.11
C HIS A 101 -3.29 0.59 -11.92
N PHE A 102 -2.09 0.21 -11.45
CA PHE A 102 -0.94 1.11 -11.32
C PHE A 102 0.05 1.01 -12.50
N ARG A 103 0.05 -0.10 -13.26
CA ARG A 103 0.96 -0.37 -14.40
C ARG A 103 0.42 0.04 -15.76
N SER A 104 -0.73 0.72 -15.87
CA SER A 104 -1.20 1.32 -17.13
C SER A 104 -0.38 2.55 -17.57
N ASN A 105 0.95 2.43 -17.52
CA ASN A 105 1.90 3.44 -17.96
C ASN A 105 2.83 2.84 -19.02
N GLU A 106 2.28 2.50 -20.19
CA GLU A 106 3.11 2.59 -21.39
C GLU A 106 2.43 3.15 -22.65
N LEU A 107 1.11 3.45 -22.66
CA LEU A 107 0.51 4.07 -23.85
C LEU A 107 -0.57 5.17 -23.65
N ASP A 108 -0.96 5.57 -22.44
CA ASP A 108 -1.94 6.66 -22.32
C ASP A 108 -1.74 7.55 -21.08
N ARG A 109 -0.96 8.62 -21.26
CA ARG A 109 -0.88 9.75 -20.30
C ARG A 109 -2.18 10.56 -20.36
N GLY A 110 -3.29 10.00 -19.88
CA GLY A 110 -4.60 10.63 -20.05
C GLY A 110 -5.65 10.42 -18.96
N VAL A 111 -5.73 9.27 -18.28
CA VAL A 111 -6.90 9.00 -17.44
C VAL A 111 -6.51 8.30 -16.14
N LEU A 112 -6.40 9.07 -15.06
CA LEU A 112 -6.71 8.54 -13.73
C LEU A 112 -8.18 8.11 -13.78
N SER A 113 -8.44 6.81 -13.91
CA SER A 113 -9.82 6.32 -13.87
C SER A 113 -10.42 6.60 -12.48
N VAL A 114 -11.73 6.77 -12.42
CA VAL A 114 -12.44 6.98 -11.15
C VAL A 114 -12.25 5.75 -10.26
N GLU A 115 -12.22 4.57 -10.88
CA GLU A 115 -11.99 3.28 -10.25
C GLU A 115 -10.60 3.21 -9.59
N ASN A 116 -9.52 3.57 -10.31
CA ASN A 116 -8.15 3.59 -9.78
C ASN A 116 -8.02 4.57 -8.61
N SER A 117 -8.70 5.71 -8.71
CA SER A 117 -8.67 6.74 -7.67
C SER A 117 -9.39 6.27 -6.40
N LEU A 118 -10.53 5.59 -6.54
CA LEU A 118 -11.27 5.02 -5.42
C LEU A 118 -10.53 3.86 -4.75
N GLU A 119 -9.83 3.03 -5.53
CA GLU A 119 -9.02 1.94 -4.99
C GLU A 119 -7.82 2.46 -4.20
N ALA A 120 -7.12 3.48 -4.72
CA ALA A 120 -6.06 4.16 -3.97
C ALA A 120 -6.58 4.79 -2.67
N MET A 121 -7.76 5.42 -2.69
CA MET A 121 -8.39 5.97 -1.47
C MET A 121 -8.71 4.88 -0.44
N ASN A 122 -9.28 3.75 -0.88
CA ASN A 122 -9.51 2.60 -0.01
C ASN A 122 -8.21 2.04 0.57
N TRP A 123 -7.13 2.01 -0.21
CA TRP A 123 -5.80 1.61 0.27
C TRP A 123 -5.32 2.50 1.42
N HIS A 124 -5.41 3.82 1.24
CA HIS A 124 -5.03 4.78 2.28
C HIS A 124 -5.90 4.61 3.53
N ALA A 125 -7.20 4.37 3.37
CA ALA A 125 -8.12 4.13 4.49
C ALA A 125 -7.72 2.87 5.27
N SER A 126 -7.47 1.74 4.59
CA SER A 126 -7.03 0.50 5.26
C SER A 126 -5.70 0.65 5.98
N TYR A 127 -4.74 1.41 5.43
CA TYR A 127 -3.50 1.73 6.14
C TYR A 127 -3.78 2.52 7.43
N MET A 128 -4.66 3.53 7.36
CA MET A 128 -5.01 4.33 8.52
C MET A 128 -5.74 3.49 9.58
N GLU A 129 -6.59 2.54 9.20
CA GLU A 129 -7.28 1.65 10.15
C GLU A 129 -6.35 0.77 10.98
N GLU A 130 -5.13 0.51 10.48
CA GLU A 130 -4.09 -0.26 11.20
C GLU A 130 -3.24 0.57 12.16
N LEU A 131 -3.36 1.91 12.13
CA LEU A 131 -2.60 2.79 13.02
C LEU A 131 -3.25 2.86 14.41
N ASP A 132 -2.45 3.21 15.42
CA ASP A 132 -2.97 3.42 16.76
C ASP A 132 -3.93 4.62 16.78
N LYS A 133 -5.05 4.50 17.50
CA LYS A 133 -6.10 5.54 17.51
C LYS A 133 -5.56 6.92 17.92
N GLU A 134 -4.57 6.94 18.78
CA GLU A 134 -3.91 8.15 19.26
C GLU A 134 -3.11 8.85 18.14
N GLU A 135 -2.53 8.10 17.21
CA GLU A 135 -1.81 8.62 16.03
C GLU A 135 -2.79 9.26 15.02
N ILE A 136 -4.01 8.71 14.89
CA ILE A 136 -5.02 9.19 13.93
C ILE A 136 -5.85 10.35 14.50
N THR A 137 -6.01 10.42 15.83
CA THR A 137 -6.92 11.38 16.49
C THR A 137 -6.56 12.84 16.15
N SER A 138 -5.28 13.15 15.99
CA SER A 138 -4.81 14.49 15.59
C SER A 138 -5.22 14.90 14.17
N TYR A 139 -5.59 13.95 13.32
CA TYR A 139 -6.01 14.17 11.93
C TYR A 139 -7.53 14.15 11.75
N LYS A 140 -8.31 14.09 12.84
CA LYS A 140 -9.78 13.99 12.81
C LYS A 140 -10.43 15.05 11.90
N GLU A 141 -10.05 16.31 12.02
CA GLU A 141 -10.61 17.40 11.20
C GLU A 141 -10.32 17.21 9.70
N SER A 142 -9.12 16.71 9.37
CA SER A 142 -8.76 16.42 7.96
C SER A 142 -9.57 15.26 7.40
N ILE A 143 -9.83 14.23 8.21
CA ILE A 143 -10.68 13.09 7.84
C ILE A 143 -12.13 13.55 7.63
N GLU A 144 -12.66 14.39 8.54
CA GLU A 144 -14.00 14.96 8.40
C GLU A 144 -14.14 15.78 7.10
N LEU A 145 -13.13 16.60 6.76
CA LEU A 145 -13.11 17.34 5.49
C LEU A 145 -13.12 16.42 4.27
N LEU A 146 -12.37 15.31 4.29
CA LEU A 146 -12.37 14.33 3.20
C LEU A 146 -13.73 13.65 3.06
N ILE A 147 -14.35 13.25 4.17
CA ILE A 147 -15.69 12.66 4.19
C ILE A 147 -16.71 13.62 3.57
N GLU A 148 -16.68 14.89 3.95
CA GLU A 148 -17.60 15.91 3.40
C GLU A 148 -17.40 16.14 1.90
N ARG A 149 -16.15 16.14 1.42
CA ARG A 149 -15.86 16.23 -0.03
C ARG A 149 -16.42 15.02 -0.79
N LEU A 150 -16.20 13.81 -0.28
CA LEU A 150 -16.68 12.58 -0.91
C LEU A 150 -18.22 12.50 -0.91
N LYS A 151 -18.87 12.93 0.18
CA LYS A 151 -20.34 13.05 0.25
C LYS A 151 -20.87 14.01 -0.83
N LYS A 152 -20.28 15.20 -0.97
CA LYS A 152 -20.68 16.18 -2.00
C LYS A 152 -20.55 15.61 -3.41
N ILE A 153 -19.45 14.90 -3.70
CA ILE A 153 -19.27 14.21 -4.99
C ILE A 153 -20.42 13.22 -5.20
N LYS A 154 -20.69 12.34 -4.23
CA LYS A 154 -21.78 11.37 -4.31
C LYS A 154 -23.16 12.03 -4.51
N GLU A 155 -23.44 13.12 -3.82
CA GLU A 155 -24.70 13.86 -3.94
C GLU A 155 -24.85 14.53 -5.31
N SER A 156 -23.75 14.98 -5.93
CA SER A 156 -23.75 15.57 -7.26
C SER A 156 -23.99 14.56 -8.41
N LEU A 157 -23.99 13.25 -8.11
CA LEU A 157 -24.32 12.20 -9.08
C LEU A 157 -25.83 11.98 -9.25
N LYS A 158 -26.66 12.80 -8.59
CA LYS A 158 -28.13 12.77 -8.69
C LYS A 158 -28.68 13.68 -9.76
#